data_AF-A0A1V6TR14-F1
#
_entry.id   AF-A0A1V6TR14-F1
#
_cell.length_a   1.000
_cell.length_b   1.000
_cell.length_c   1.000
_cell.angle_alpha   90.00
_cell.angle_beta   90.00
_cell.angle_gamma   90.00
#
_symmetry.space_group_name_H-M   'P 1'
#
loop_
_entity.id
_entity.type
_entity.pdbx_description
1 polymer ?
#
loop_
_entity_poly.entity_id
_entity_poly.type
_entity_poly.pdbx_seq_one_letter_code
_entity_poly.pdbx_strand_id
1 'polypeptide(L)'
;MSSVNSSPLNPGKQDALPVADIGSLEGFIKYMGILASSPESQFAATVLGEITQQREQIQSQDEELKEKQITINGMCKVNQDEKAKQKASATQIESLRATVTEKESKIGEYSRILGLQRQEIAELKSARSQEAAKVSQSAKDISTLQENLKERDRMIDQMKTAGSKLKSRLSSEQSKNEELETVNAAMRTELQAVKAHITKLEDFAVQSSNVDEEFVTAKFSDLCTSATDELSPLLEQDIPEEILKEKAIWEKLRKVDNLVLPSSFPLIPSNSSAAKAIRFALILAVLFMEINQRIFRPSYLLSESNVLREALEDLADGNSEKESFCRRLLVSIDPDAEQKALQAEISAVVQKMLSYAGGLFSRAQQDLFCSKIKTLVQIAAELWLSVQRSQTKFETDFEPFDPEDNDWDLFSFAGENTVSVAQDLQGIFVLNVFPCISLVEDGGHDPLTKIIQLRSSQKLYLEAYHEATQIATLGITRRESEQALRWG
;
A
#
# COMPACT_ATOMS: atom_id res chain seq x y z
N MET A 1 109.63 -76.38 -61.08
CA MET A 1 110.41 -77.62 -61.15
C MET A 1 111.88 -77.24 -61.27
N SER A 2 112.64 -77.45 -60.21
CA SER A 2 114.09 -77.62 -60.30
C SER A 2 114.38 -79.09 -60.60
N SER A 3 115.32 -79.34 -61.52
CA SER A 3 116.28 -80.45 -61.48
C SER A 3 115.69 -81.88 -61.63
N VAL A 4 116.37 -82.91 -62.13
CA VAL A 4 117.77 -83.27 -61.97
C VAL A 4 118.17 -84.24 -63.10
N ASN A 5 119.46 -84.16 -63.47
CA ASN A 5 120.35 -85.25 -63.91
C ASN A 5 119.88 -86.66 -63.47
N SER A 6 120.19 -87.76 -64.15
CA SER A 6 121.57 -88.24 -64.33
C SER A 6 121.57 -89.51 -65.20
N SER A 7 122.60 -89.66 -66.03
CA SER A 7 123.21 -90.92 -66.53
C SER A 7 123.49 -91.92 -65.37
N PRO A 8 124.14 -93.11 -65.52
CA PRO A 8 124.65 -93.88 -66.67
C PRO A 8 124.29 -95.40 -66.54
N LEU A 9 124.62 -96.33 -67.44
CA LEU A 9 125.81 -97.22 -67.47
C LEU A 9 125.39 -98.38 -68.41
N ASN A 10 125.86 -98.53 -69.64
CA ASN A 10 127.11 -99.18 -70.02
C ASN A 10 127.56 -100.32 -69.07
N PRO A 11 127.63 -101.58 -69.55
CA PRO A 11 128.72 -102.43 -69.07
C PRO A 11 129.39 -103.29 -70.17
N GLY A 12 130.73 -103.33 -70.09
CA GLY A 12 131.67 -104.40 -70.50
C GLY A 12 131.63 -104.86 -71.97
N LYS A 13 132.58 -104.58 -72.87
CA LYS A 13 134.06 -104.46 -72.78
C LYS A 13 134.77 -105.68 -72.17
N GLN A 14 135.39 -106.49 -73.04
CA GLN A 14 136.77 -107.03 -72.97
C GLN A 14 136.99 -107.82 -74.29
N ASP A 15 137.89 -107.43 -75.20
CA ASP A 15 139.36 -107.61 -75.18
C ASP A 15 139.77 -109.10 -75.16
N ALA A 16 140.68 -109.66 -75.95
CA ALA A 16 141.49 -109.24 -77.10
C ALA A 16 142.26 -110.49 -77.65
N LEU A 17 142.88 -110.36 -78.84
CA LEU A 17 144.06 -111.12 -79.36
C LEU A 17 143.79 -112.52 -80.04
N PRO A 18 144.78 -113.19 -80.69
CA PRO A 18 145.48 -112.79 -81.94
C PRO A 18 145.86 -113.97 -82.91
N VAL A 19 146.19 -113.65 -84.18
CA VAL A 19 147.24 -114.26 -85.07
C VAL A 19 147.06 -115.63 -85.79
N ALA A 20 147.41 -115.61 -87.09
CA ALA A 20 147.90 -116.66 -88.02
C ALA A 20 146.86 -117.65 -88.61
N ASP A 21 146.38 -117.47 -89.85
CA ASP A 21 147.03 -117.66 -91.18
C ASP A 21 146.83 -119.10 -91.68
N ILE A 22 146.52 -119.27 -92.99
CA ILE A 22 146.87 -120.51 -93.67
C ILE A 22 145.81 -121.23 -94.66
N GLY A 23 145.82 -121.19 -96.02
CA GLY A 23 145.34 -122.27 -96.97
C GLY A 23 146.46 -122.68 -97.99
N SER A 24 146.85 -123.97 -98.13
CA SER A 24 148.10 -124.56 -98.76
C SER A 24 149.07 -125.49 -97.92
N LEU A 25 148.76 -126.19 -96.83
CA LEU A 25 147.95 -125.85 -95.69
C LEU A 25 146.43 -125.94 -95.84
N GLU A 26 146.04 -126.48 -96.98
CA GLU A 26 145.27 -127.69 -96.95
C GLU A 26 146.26 -128.78 -96.51
N GLY A 27 146.10 -129.40 -95.33
CA GLY A 27 147.01 -130.47 -94.89
C GLY A 27 147.16 -130.61 -93.37
N PHE A 28 147.23 -129.51 -92.63
CA PHE A 28 147.38 -129.58 -91.16
C PHE A 28 146.04 -129.86 -90.42
N ILE A 29 144.87 -129.50 -90.98
CA ILE A 29 143.54 -129.66 -90.33
C ILE A 29 143.11 -131.14 -90.13
N LYS A 30 143.67 -132.10 -90.88
CA LYS A 30 143.31 -133.52 -90.77
C LYS A 30 143.65 -134.13 -89.38
N TYR A 31 144.49 -133.48 -88.58
CA TYR A 31 144.76 -133.87 -87.20
C TYR A 31 143.80 -133.22 -86.16
N MET A 32 143.29 -132.00 -86.38
CA MET A 32 142.34 -131.32 -85.47
C MET A 32 140.94 -131.96 -85.46
N GLY A 33 140.64 -132.76 -86.48
CA GLY A 33 139.40 -133.54 -86.57
C GLY A 33 139.22 -134.59 -85.47
N ILE A 34 140.25 -134.87 -84.66
CA ILE A 34 140.14 -135.86 -83.60
C ILE A 34 139.96 -135.19 -82.23
N LEU A 35 140.59 -134.02 -81.97
CA LEU A 35 140.47 -133.32 -80.67
C LEU A 35 139.07 -132.72 -80.41
N ALA A 36 138.29 -132.43 -81.46
CA ALA A 36 136.95 -131.87 -81.34
C ALA A 36 135.86 -132.87 -80.89
N SER A 37 136.23 -134.14 -80.68
CA SER A 37 135.26 -135.22 -80.41
C SER A 37 135.25 -135.71 -78.95
N SER A 38 135.87 -134.98 -78.01
CA SER A 38 135.97 -135.43 -76.61
C SER A 38 135.01 -134.71 -75.64
N PRO A 39 134.72 -135.35 -74.49
CA PRO A 39 133.61 -135.04 -73.60
C PRO A 39 133.57 -133.61 -73.02
N GLU A 40 134.67 -132.85 -73.07
CA GLU A 40 134.80 -131.54 -72.44
C GLU A 40 134.18 -130.39 -73.27
N SER A 41 134.03 -130.57 -74.59
CA SER A 41 133.48 -129.54 -75.49
C SER A 41 131.93 -129.48 -75.47
N GLN A 42 131.26 -130.59 -75.15
CA GLN A 42 129.79 -130.63 -75.03
C GLN A 42 129.27 -129.96 -73.74
N PHE A 43 130.06 -129.92 -72.67
CA PHE A 43 129.68 -129.23 -71.42
C PHE A 43 129.73 -127.71 -71.56
N ALA A 44 130.75 -127.17 -72.24
CA ALA A 44 130.87 -125.73 -72.50
C ALA A 44 129.75 -125.17 -73.39
N ALA A 45 129.27 -125.96 -74.36
CA ALA A 45 128.14 -125.59 -75.22
C ALA A 45 126.81 -125.49 -74.46
N THR A 46 126.61 -126.30 -73.43
CA THR A 46 125.37 -126.31 -72.63
C THR A 46 125.30 -125.09 -71.68
N VAL A 47 126.41 -124.74 -71.03
CA VAL A 47 126.49 -123.56 -70.14
C VAL A 47 126.35 -122.25 -70.91
N LEU A 48 126.87 -122.17 -72.14
CA LEU A 48 126.67 -121.02 -73.02
C LEU A 48 125.21 -120.86 -73.47
N GLY A 49 124.46 -121.96 -73.63
CA GLY A 49 123.01 -121.92 -73.90
C GLY A 49 122.21 -121.27 -72.76
N GLU A 50 122.49 -121.63 -71.51
CA GLU A 50 121.79 -121.07 -70.33
C GLU A 50 122.11 -119.59 -70.09
N ILE A 51 123.35 -119.16 -70.33
CA ILE A 51 123.76 -117.74 -70.22
C ILE A 51 123.01 -116.87 -71.25
N THR A 52 122.71 -117.42 -72.42
CA THR A 52 121.98 -116.68 -73.46
C THR A 52 120.49 -116.54 -73.08
N GLN A 53 119.89 -117.59 -72.53
CA GLN A 53 118.48 -117.59 -72.09
C GLN A 53 118.22 -116.64 -70.90
N GLN A 54 119.16 -116.52 -69.95
CA GLN A 54 119.01 -115.58 -68.83
C GLN A 54 119.12 -114.10 -69.26
N ARG A 55 119.91 -113.79 -70.29
CA ARG A 55 120.01 -112.41 -70.81
C ARG A 55 118.71 -111.94 -71.46
N GLU A 56 118.02 -112.80 -72.20
CA GLU A 56 116.73 -112.47 -72.81
C GLU A 56 115.63 -112.24 -71.76
N GLN A 57 115.63 -112.99 -70.66
CA GLN A 57 114.63 -112.83 -69.59
C GLN A 57 114.79 -111.52 -68.82
N ILE A 58 116.03 -111.10 -68.53
CA ILE A 58 116.33 -109.82 -67.86
C ILE A 58 115.88 -108.64 -68.74
N GLN A 59 116.04 -108.74 -70.06
CA GLN A 59 115.65 -107.66 -70.97
C GLN A 59 114.12 -107.49 -71.08
N SER A 60 113.33 -108.56 -70.92
CA SER A 60 111.86 -108.47 -70.90
C SER A 60 111.30 -107.85 -69.61
N GLN A 61 111.95 -108.06 -68.46
CA GLN A 61 111.49 -107.50 -67.17
C GLN A 61 111.80 -106.01 -67.03
N ASP A 62 112.85 -105.52 -67.68
CA ASP A 62 113.26 -104.11 -67.61
C ASP A 62 112.31 -103.18 -68.38
N GLU A 63 111.69 -103.66 -69.48
CA GLU A 63 110.64 -102.90 -70.18
C GLU A 63 109.29 -102.88 -69.45
N GLU A 64 108.90 -103.98 -68.78
CA GLU A 64 107.67 -104.02 -67.98
C GLU A 64 107.75 -103.06 -66.76
N LEU A 65 108.94 -102.88 -66.18
CA LEU A 65 109.16 -101.94 -65.08
C LEU A 65 109.08 -100.47 -65.52
N LYS A 66 109.56 -100.13 -66.72
CA LYS A 66 109.42 -98.78 -67.28
C LYS A 66 107.97 -98.39 -67.52
N GLU A 67 107.14 -99.31 -68.02
CA GLU A 67 105.73 -99.03 -68.33
C GLU A 67 104.90 -98.82 -67.05
N LYS A 68 105.18 -99.58 -65.98
CA LYS A 68 104.54 -99.40 -64.66
C LYS A 68 104.90 -98.07 -63.99
N GLN A 69 106.13 -97.59 -64.15
CA GLN A 69 106.58 -96.31 -63.58
C GLN A 69 105.88 -95.10 -64.21
N ILE A 70 105.58 -95.15 -65.51
CA ILE A 70 104.83 -94.10 -66.23
C ILE A 70 103.38 -94.02 -65.71
N THR A 71 102.76 -95.17 -65.47
CA THR A 71 101.36 -95.26 -65.02
C THR A 71 101.17 -94.72 -63.59
N ILE A 72 102.09 -95.03 -62.66
CA ILE A 72 102.02 -94.56 -61.27
C ILE A 72 102.19 -93.04 -61.17
N ASN A 73 103.09 -92.45 -61.97
CA ASN A 73 103.29 -91.00 -61.99
C ASN A 73 102.07 -90.24 -62.56
N GLY A 74 101.33 -90.84 -63.49
CA GLY A 74 100.06 -90.29 -63.98
C GLY A 74 98.98 -90.25 -62.90
N MET A 75 98.84 -91.32 -62.11
CA MET A 75 97.83 -91.44 -61.05
C MET A 75 98.08 -90.49 -59.86
N CYS A 76 99.34 -90.25 -59.49
CA CYS A 76 99.69 -89.29 -58.43
C CYS A 76 99.31 -87.84 -58.77
N LYS A 77 99.38 -87.46 -60.05
CA LYS A 77 99.08 -86.09 -60.49
C LYS A 77 97.58 -85.80 -60.46
N VAL A 78 96.75 -86.73 -60.94
CA VAL A 78 95.28 -86.62 -60.90
C VAL A 78 94.76 -86.51 -59.47
N ASN A 79 95.33 -87.27 -58.54
CA ASN A 79 94.88 -87.27 -57.14
C ASN A 79 95.22 -85.96 -56.41
N GLN A 80 96.30 -85.27 -56.79
CA GLN A 80 96.63 -83.95 -56.25
C GLN A 80 95.67 -82.86 -56.75
N ASP A 81 95.29 -82.90 -58.03
CA ASP A 81 94.36 -81.94 -58.63
C ASP A 81 92.95 -82.06 -58.03
N GLU A 82 92.47 -83.27 -57.76
CA GLU A 82 91.15 -83.48 -57.18
C GLU A 82 91.08 -83.04 -55.70
N LYS A 83 92.16 -83.24 -54.95
CA LYS A 83 92.28 -82.75 -53.57
C LYS A 83 92.30 -81.21 -53.51
N ALA A 84 92.87 -80.55 -54.52
CA ALA A 84 92.82 -79.09 -54.65
C ALA A 84 91.40 -78.59 -54.96
N LYS A 85 90.66 -79.25 -55.86
CA LYS A 85 89.25 -78.92 -56.13
C LYS A 85 88.34 -79.11 -54.93
N GLN A 86 88.52 -80.20 -54.19
CA GLN A 86 87.69 -80.48 -53.01
C GLN A 86 87.87 -79.38 -51.94
N LYS A 87 89.12 -78.94 -51.72
CA LYS A 87 89.44 -77.82 -50.83
C LYS A 87 88.84 -76.49 -51.31
N ALA A 88 88.85 -76.22 -52.61
CA ALA A 88 88.22 -75.03 -53.20
C ALA A 88 86.69 -75.03 -52.98
N SER A 89 86.02 -76.17 -53.20
CA SER A 89 84.57 -76.29 -52.99
C SER A 89 84.14 -76.12 -51.52
N ALA A 90 84.93 -76.67 -50.58
CA ALA A 90 84.67 -76.53 -49.15
C ALA A 90 84.70 -75.05 -48.72
N THR A 91 85.69 -74.29 -49.21
CA THR A 91 85.80 -72.84 -48.96
C THR A 91 84.59 -72.07 -49.52
N GLN A 92 84.06 -72.47 -50.67
CA GLN A 92 82.90 -71.82 -51.28
C GLN A 92 81.59 -72.11 -50.52
N ILE A 93 81.42 -73.33 -49.99
CA ILE A 93 80.26 -73.69 -49.15
C ILE A 93 80.28 -72.91 -47.84
N GLU A 94 81.45 -72.74 -47.22
CA GLU A 94 81.62 -71.94 -46.00
C GLU A 94 81.22 -70.48 -46.24
N SER A 95 81.65 -69.91 -47.36
CA SER A 95 81.29 -68.55 -47.81
C SER A 95 79.77 -68.38 -48.01
N LEU A 96 79.12 -69.34 -48.67
CA LEU A 96 77.67 -69.29 -48.90
C LEU A 96 76.88 -69.44 -47.60
N ARG A 97 77.32 -70.31 -46.68
CA ARG A 97 76.70 -70.44 -45.35
C ARG A 97 76.77 -69.15 -44.56
N ALA A 98 77.93 -68.48 -44.55
CA ALA A 98 78.07 -67.17 -43.91
C ALA A 98 77.15 -66.10 -44.54
N THR A 99 76.94 -66.15 -45.85
CA THR A 99 76.05 -65.22 -46.56
C THR A 99 74.57 -65.49 -46.25
N VAL A 100 74.18 -66.77 -46.11
CA VAL A 100 72.81 -67.17 -45.75
C VAL A 100 72.50 -66.73 -44.33
N THR A 101 73.39 -66.97 -43.36
CA THR A 101 73.19 -66.54 -41.97
C THR A 101 73.12 -65.01 -41.84
N GLU A 102 73.91 -64.26 -42.60
CA GLU A 102 73.82 -62.79 -42.66
C GLU A 102 72.46 -62.33 -43.20
N LYS A 103 71.96 -62.95 -44.28
CA LYS A 103 70.67 -62.60 -44.88
C LYS A 103 69.50 -62.98 -43.97
N GLU A 104 69.55 -64.13 -43.31
CA GLU A 104 68.54 -64.55 -42.32
C GLU A 104 68.48 -63.57 -41.14
N SER A 105 69.64 -63.10 -40.66
CA SER A 105 69.72 -62.04 -39.65
C SER A 105 69.03 -60.74 -40.12
N LYS A 106 69.33 -60.28 -41.34
CA LYS A 106 68.69 -59.08 -41.94
C LYS A 106 67.19 -59.26 -42.13
N ILE A 107 66.72 -60.44 -42.53
CA ILE A 107 65.28 -60.74 -42.65
C ILE A 107 64.58 -60.68 -41.30
N GLY A 108 65.22 -61.21 -40.24
CA GLY A 108 64.73 -61.08 -38.87
C GLY A 108 64.60 -59.62 -38.44
N GLU A 109 65.62 -58.80 -38.74
CA GLU A 109 65.61 -57.37 -38.43
C GLU A 109 64.51 -56.61 -39.19
N TYR A 110 64.38 -56.83 -40.51
CA TYR A 110 63.33 -56.21 -41.29
C TYR A 110 61.93 -56.63 -40.84
N SER A 111 61.74 -57.90 -40.50
CA SER A 111 60.46 -58.39 -39.98
C SER A 111 60.08 -57.70 -38.67
N ARG A 112 61.07 -57.47 -37.79
CA ARG A 112 60.88 -56.71 -36.54
C ARG A 112 60.50 -55.26 -36.81
N ILE A 113 61.19 -54.58 -37.73
CA ILE A 113 60.91 -53.19 -38.11
C ILE A 113 59.49 -53.08 -38.71
N LEU A 114 59.12 -54.00 -39.59
CA LEU A 114 57.80 -54.01 -40.23
C LEU A 114 56.68 -54.27 -39.22
N GLY A 115 56.93 -55.09 -38.19
CA GLY A 115 56.05 -55.28 -37.04
C GLY A 115 55.84 -53.98 -36.25
N LEU A 116 56.93 -53.29 -35.91
CA LEU A 116 56.87 -52.01 -35.19
C LEU A 116 56.13 -50.93 -35.99
N GLN A 117 56.40 -50.81 -37.29
CA GLN A 117 55.71 -49.85 -38.17
C GLN A 117 54.21 -50.15 -38.30
N ARG A 118 53.82 -51.43 -38.36
CA ARG A 118 52.39 -51.81 -38.37
C ARG A 118 51.70 -51.44 -37.06
N GLN A 119 52.38 -51.63 -35.93
CA GLN A 119 51.86 -51.22 -34.63
C GLN A 119 51.69 -49.70 -34.57
N GLU A 120 52.71 -48.93 -34.98
CA GLU A 120 52.66 -47.46 -35.02
C GLU A 120 51.55 -46.94 -35.94
N ILE A 121 51.34 -47.56 -37.11
CA ILE A 121 50.22 -47.23 -38.00
C ILE A 121 48.86 -47.48 -37.33
N ALA A 122 48.73 -48.60 -36.60
CA ALA A 122 47.49 -48.91 -35.89
C ALA A 122 47.22 -47.91 -34.76
N GLU A 123 48.24 -47.55 -33.98
CA GLU A 123 48.18 -46.54 -32.92
C GLU A 123 47.82 -45.16 -33.48
N LEU A 124 48.50 -44.71 -34.54
CA LEU A 124 48.19 -43.45 -35.22
C LEU A 124 46.78 -43.43 -35.81
N LYS A 125 46.31 -44.54 -36.37
CA LYS A 125 44.94 -44.65 -36.90
C LYS A 125 43.89 -44.54 -35.79
N SER A 126 44.15 -45.19 -34.64
CA SER A 126 43.29 -45.09 -33.46
C SER A 126 43.26 -43.65 -32.92
N ALA A 127 44.44 -43.03 -32.74
CA ALA A 127 44.57 -41.65 -32.28
C ALA A 127 43.87 -40.67 -33.22
N ARG A 128 44.04 -40.82 -34.54
CA ARG A 128 43.35 -39.99 -35.54
C ARG A 128 41.82 -40.15 -35.47
N SER A 129 41.33 -41.37 -35.27
CA SER A 129 39.88 -41.61 -35.11
C SER A 129 39.33 -40.95 -33.86
N GLN A 130 40.07 -41.04 -32.75
CA GLN A 130 39.69 -40.41 -31.49
C GLN A 130 39.69 -38.88 -31.61
N GLU A 131 40.70 -38.30 -32.26
CA GLU A 131 40.80 -36.86 -32.44
C GLU A 131 39.72 -36.34 -33.41
N ALA A 132 39.40 -37.09 -34.47
CA ALA A 132 38.28 -36.76 -35.35
C ALA A 132 36.92 -36.76 -34.60
N ALA A 133 36.73 -37.70 -33.66
CA ALA A 133 35.54 -37.74 -32.81
C ALA A 133 35.47 -36.52 -31.87
N LYS A 134 36.60 -36.13 -31.25
CA LYS A 134 36.67 -34.90 -30.43
C LYS A 134 36.37 -33.66 -31.23
N VAL A 135 36.96 -33.50 -32.42
CA VAL A 135 36.70 -32.36 -33.31
C VAL A 135 35.23 -32.28 -33.70
N SER A 136 34.61 -33.42 -34.02
CA SER A 136 33.17 -33.49 -34.31
C SER A 136 32.31 -33.08 -33.10
N GLN A 137 32.67 -33.51 -31.90
CA GLN A 137 31.98 -33.11 -30.68
C GLN A 137 32.15 -31.60 -30.39
N SER A 138 33.37 -31.08 -30.46
CA SER A 138 33.63 -29.64 -30.28
C SER A 138 32.90 -28.79 -31.31
N ALA A 139 32.77 -29.25 -32.56
CA ALA A 139 31.97 -28.56 -33.57
C ALA A 139 30.48 -28.47 -33.19
N LYS A 140 29.91 -29.54 -32.62
CA LYS A 140 28.53 -29.54 -32.10
C LYS A 140 28.38 -28.60 -30.91
N ASP A 141 29.34 -28.61 -29.99
CA ASP A 141 29.32 -27.76 -28.80
C ASP A 141 29.41 -26.27 -29.20
N ILE A 142 30.29 -25.94 -30.16
CA ILE A 142 30.41 -24.58 -30.72
C ILE A 142 29.08 -24.14 -31.35
N SER A 143 28.44 -25.00 -32.15
CA SER A 143 27.14 -24.67 -32.76
C SER A 143 26.08 -24.39 -31.70
N THR A 144 26.03 -25.20 -30.64
CA THR A 144 25.07 -25.05 -29.54
C THR A 144 25.32 -23.75 -28.76
N LEU A 145 26.59 -23.42 -28.50
CA LEU A 145 26.96 -22.17 -27.83
C LEU A 145 26.64 -20.94 -28.69
N GLN A 146 26.83 -21.01 -30.00
CA GLN A 146 26.46 -19.93 -30.92
C GLN A 146 24.95 -19.68 -30.94
N GLU A 147 24.13 -20.73 -30.89
CA GLU A 147 22.67 -20.61 -30.81
C GLU A 147 22.24 -19.99 -29.48
N ASN A 148 22.80 -20.46 -28.37
CA ASN A 148 22.55 -19.88 -27.05
C ASN A 148 22.94 -18.41 -26.96
N LEU A 149 24.06 -18.01 -27.57
CA LEU A 149 24.48 -16.59 -27.63
C LEU A 149 23.46 -15.73 -28.37
N LYS A 150 22.99 -16.17 -29.54
CA LYS A 150 21.96 -15.44 -30.30
C LYS A 150 20.66 -15.25 -29.51
N GLU A 151 20.24 -16.28 -28.77
CA GLU A 151 19.04 -16.19 -27.93
C GLU A 151 19.24 -15.22 -26.76
N ARG A 152 20.44 -15.21 -26.15
CA ARG A 152 20.78 -14.24 -25.10
C ARG A 152 20.84 -12.82 -25.63
N ASP A 153 21.39 -12.61 -26.82
CA ASP A 153 21.40 -11.29 -27.46
C ASP A 153 19.98 -10.78 -27.72
N ARG A 154 19.09 -11.65 -28.22
CA ARG A 154 17.67 -11.33 -28.40
C ARG A 154 17.00 -10.95 -27.07
N MET A 155 17.30 -11.68 -26.00
CA MET A 155 16.77 -11.37 -24.66
C MET A 155 17.29 -10.03 -24.14
N ILE A 156 18.57 -9.71 -24.36
CA ILE A 156 19.16 -8.41 -24.00
C ILE A 156 18.43 -7.27 -24.71
N ASP A 157 18.15 -7.40 -26.00
CA ASP A 157 17.43 -6.36 -26.76
C ASP A 157 15.98 -6.19 -26.31
N GLN A 158 15.31 -7.29 -25.94
CA GLN A 158 13.99 -7.23 -25.30
C GLN A 158 14.02 -6.50 -23.96
N MET A 159 15.01 -6.80 -23.11
CA MET A 159 15.17 -6.14 -21.81
C MET A 159 15.50 -4.66 -21.96
N LYS A 160 16.34 -4.26 -22.93
CA LYS A 160 16.59 -2.86 -23.25
C LYS A 160 15.31 -2.14 -23.66
N THR A 161 14.52 -2.75 -24.55
CA THR A 161 13.24 -2.19 -25.02
C THR A 161 12.24 -2.04 -23.87
N ALA A 162 12.13 -3.03 -23.00
CA ALA A 162 11.30 -2.97 -21.80
C ALA A 162 11.78 -1.89 -20.81
N GLY A 163 13.09 -1.79 -20.60
CA GLY A 163 13.71 -0.75 -19.77
C GLY A 163 13.40 0.67 -20.27
N SER A 164 13.49 0.91 -21.59
CA SER A 164 13.12 2.19 -22.18
C SER A 164 11.63 2.53 -21.99
N LYS A 165 10.72 1.55 -22.16
CA LYS A 165 9.28 1.73 -21.93
C LYS A 165 8.94 2.01 -20.47
N LEU A 166 9.61 1.33 -19.53
CA LEU A 166 9.45 1.57 -18.10
C LEU A 166 9.94 2.97 -17.73
N LYS A 167 11.08 3.40 -18.28
CA LYS A 167 11.62 4.75 -18.05
C LYS A 167 10.66 5.84 -18.54
N SER A 168 10.04 5.67 -19.72
CA SER A 168 9.07 6.63 -20.22
C SER A 168 7.79 6.67 -19.38
N ARG A 169 7.30 5.51 -18.92
CA ARG A 169 6.14 5.46 -18.01
C ARG A 169 6.45 6.12 -16.66
N LEU A 170 7.61 5.84 -16.08
CA LEU A 170 8.02 6.43 -14.81
C LEU A 170 8.08 7.96 -14.91
N SER A 171 8.67 8.50 -15.99
CA SER A 171 8.70 9.94 -16.23
C SER A 171 7.31 10.55 -16.40
N SER A 172 6.38 9.84 -17.06
CA SER A 172 5.00 10.30 -17.23
C SER A 172 4.23 10.31 -15.91
N GLU A 173 4.36 9.26 -15.10
CA GLU A 173 3.70 9.20 -13.79
C GLU A 173 4.30 10.20 -12.80
N GLN A 174 5.61 10.45 -12.85
CA GLN A 174 6.24 11.50 -12.06
C GLN A 174 5.67 12.88 -12.41
N SER A 175 5.52 13.20 -13.70
CA SER A 175 4.92 14.47 -14.13
C SER A 175 3.46 14.61 -13.67
N LYS A 176 2.66 13.53 -13.72
CA LYS A 176 1.29 13.54 -13.19
C LYS A 176 1.26 13.71 -11.67
N ASN A 177 2.21 13.12 -10.96
CA ASN A 177 2.30 13.27 -9.51
C ASN A 177 2.63 14.72 -9.13
N GLU A 178 3.57 15.34 -9.83
CA GLU A 178 3.87 16.77 -9.68
C GLU A 178 2.63 17.64 -9.96
N GLU A 179 1.87 17.34 -11.03
CA GLU A 179 0.61 18.03 -11.33
C GLU A 179 -0.43 17.84 -10.19
N LEU A 180 -0.63 16.62 -9.72
CA LEU A 180 -1.55 16.33 -8.61
C LEU A 180 -1.14 17.01 -7.30
N GLU A 181 0.15 17.12 -7.02
CA GLU A 181 0.66 17.87 -5.87
C GLU A 181 0.34 19.36 -5.98
N THR A 182 0.50 19.95 -7.17
CA THR A 182 0.14 21.36 -7.39
C THR A 182 -1.36 21.61 -7.25
N VAL A 183 -2.21 20.72 -7.80
CA VAL A 183 -3.68 20.82 -7.68
C VAL A 183 -4.11 20.66 -6.21
N ASN A 184 -3.55 19.70 -5.49
CA ASN A 184 -3.83 19.52 -4.06
C ASN A 184 -3.42 20.74 -3.23
N ALA A 185 -2.28 21.36 -3.54
CA ALA A 185 -1.86 22.58 -2.86
C ALA A 185 -2.85 23.73 -3.12
N ALA A 186 -3.25 23.93 -4.39
CA ALA A 186 -4.23 24.94 -4.77
C ALA A 186 -5.58 24.74 -4.07
N MET A 187 -6.09 23.50 -4.05
CA MET A 187 -7.36 23.16 -3.41
C MET A 187 -7.34 23.38 -1.89
N ARG A 188 -6.20 23.12 -1.22
CA ARG A 188 -6.04 23.44 0.20
C ARG A 188 -6.08 24.94 0.45
N THR A 189 -5.45 25.74 -0.41
CA THR A 189 -5.49 27.21 -0.32
C THR A 189 -6.92 27.73 -0.52
N GLU A 190 -7.64 27.21 -1.50
CA GLU A 190 -9.04 27.58 -1.75
C GLU A 190 -9.94 27.20 -0.56
N LEU A 191 -9.79 25.99 -0.02
CA LEU A 191 -10.53 25.55 1.16
C LEU A 191 -10.25 26.43 2.38
N GLN A 192 -8.99 26.85 2.59
CA GLN A 192 -8.64 27.79 3.64
C GLN A 192 -9.27 29.18 3.41
N ALA A 193 -9.29 29.65 2.16
CA ALA A 193 -9.92 30.92 1.81
C ALA A 193 -11.45 30.88 2.03
N VAL A 194 -12.12 29.78 1.64
CA VAL A 194 -13.54 29.57 1.87
C VAL A 194 -13.86 29.50 3.36
N LYS A 195 -13.07 28.76 4.15
CA LYS A 195 -13.22 28.72 5.61
C LYS A 195 -13.09 30.11 6.24
N ALA A 196 -12.06 30.86 5.86
CA ALA A 196 -11.88 32.23 6.34
C ALA A 196 -13.04 33.15 5.92
N HIS A 197 -13.61 32.93 4.75
CA HIS A 197 -14.78 33.67 4.28
C HIS A 197 -16.04 33.33 5.10
N ILE A 198 -16.28 32.05 5.39
CA ILE A 198 -17.41 31.61 6.24
C ILE A 198 -17.28 32.19 7.65
N THR A 199 -16.10 32.08 8.28
CA THR A 199 -15.88 32.67 9.62
C THR A 199 -16.13 34.17 9.60
N LYS A 200 -15.68 34.88 8.56
CA LYS A 200 -15.96 36.31 8.41
C LYS A 200 -17.46 36.62 8.28
N LEU A 201 -18.24 35.76 7.63
CA LEU A 201 -19.69 35.91 7.52
C LEU A 201 -20.38 35.62 8.86
N GLU A 202 -19.91 34.63 9.59
CA GLU A 202 -20.40 34.30 10.94
C GLU A 202 -20.11 35.41 11.95
N ASP A 203 -18.95 36.07 11.84
CA ASP A 203 -18.54 37.21 12.67
C ASP A 203 -19.44 38.45 12.51
N PHE A 204 -20.24 38.53 11.44
CA PHE A 204 -21.21 39.62 11.29
C PHE A 204 -22.40 39.49 12.23
N ALA A 205 -22.76 38.29 12.66
CA ALA A 205 -23.84 38.08 13.62
C ALA A 205 -23.30 38.12 15.06
N VAL A 206 -24.14 38.51 16.03
CA VAL A 206 -23.74 38.37 17.44
C VAL A 206 -23.50 36.89 17.76
N GLN A 207 -22.46 36.61 18.56
CA GLN A 207 -22.17 35.25 19.02
C GLN A 207 -23.39 34.66 19.72
N SER A 208 -23.73 33.41 19.37
CA SER A 208 -24.88 32.74 19.96
C SER A 208 -24.69 32.54 21.46
N SER A 209 -25.73 32.83 22.24
CA SER A 209 -25.81 32.43 23.65
C SER A 209 -26.21 30.95 23.73
N ASN A 210 -25.60 30.22 24.67
CA ASN A 210 -26.03 28.85 24.98
C ASN A 210 -27.19 28.94 25.99
N VAL A 211 -28.39 29.13 25.45
CA VAL A 211 -29.64 29.24 26.20
C VAL A 211 -30.47 28.02 25.86
N ASP A 212 -30.76 27.21 26.87
CA ASP A 212 -31.62 26.04 26.77
C ASP A 212 -33.02 26.31 27.36
N GLU A 213 -33.94 25.38 27.14
CA GLU A 213 -35.32 25.47 27.61
C GLU A 213 -35.42 25.58 29.13
N GLU A 214 -34.56 24.87 29.88
CA GLU A 214 -34.54 24.89 31.34
C GLU A 214 -34.15 26.28 31.86
N PHE A 215 -33.13 26.90 31.27
CA PHE A 215 -32.73 28.27 31.59
C PHE A 215 -33.87 29.26 31.35
N VAL A 216 -34.52 29.19 30.19
CA VAL A 216 -35.60 30.11 29.82
C VAL A 216 -36.79 29.94 30.76
N THR A 217 -37.20 28.69 31.01
CA THR A 217 -38.32 28.35 31.90
C THR A 217 -38.06 28.86 33.33
N ALA A 218 -36.87 28.59 33.88
CA ALA A 218 -36.50 29.03 35.22
C ALA A 218 -36.49 30.56 35.33
N LYS A 219 -35.83 31.25 34.40
CA LYS A 219 -35.73 32.72 34.42
C LYS A 219 -37.06 33.42 34.20
N PHE A 220 -37.91 32.85 33.35
CA PHE A 220 -39.23 33.38 33.11
C PHE A 220 -40.15 33.20 34.34
N SER A 221 -40.08 32.04 34.99
CA SER A 221 -40.76 31.81 36.27
C SER A 221 -40.26 32.77 37.37
N ASP A 222 -38.94 32.94 37.49
CA ASP A 222 -38.32 33.88 38.44
C ASP A 222 -38.81 35.31 38.22
N LEU A 223 -38.98 35.73 36.96
CA LEU A 223 -39.52 37.05 36.61
C LEU A 223 -40.97 37.22 37.09
N CYS A 224 -41.83 36.21 36.89
CA CYS A 224 -43.22 36.23 37.34
C CYS A 224 -43.33 36.27 38.87
N THR A 225 -42.53 35.45 39.57
CA THR A 225 -42.46 35.45 41.03
C THR A 225 -41.93 36.78 41.56
N SER A 226 -40.85 37.30 40.98
CA SER A 226 -40.27 38.60 41.37
C SER A 226 -41.27 39.75 41.21
N ALA A 227 -42.02 39.77 40.11
CA ALA A 227 -43.04 40.80 39.89
C ALA A 227 -44.17 40.73 40.93
N THR A 228 -44.58 39.52 41.29
CA THR A 228 -45.59 39.29 42.33
C THR A 228 -45.09 39.79 43.69
N ASP A 229 -43.89 39.36 44.09
CA ASP A 229 -43.31 39.68 45.39
C ASP A 229 -42.95 41.15 45.55
N GLU A 230 -42.44 41.79 44.49
CA GLU A 230 -42.04 43.19 44.54
C GLU A 230 -43.24 44.15 44.60
N LEU A 231 -44.34 43.82 43.92
CA LEU A 231 -45.51 44.70 43.80
C LEU A 231 -46.60 44.43 44.85
N SER A 232 -46.71 43.20 45.38
CA SER A 232 -47.70 42.85 46.41
C SER A 232 -47.68 43.83 47.60
N PRO A 233 -46.52 44.17 48.21
CA PRO A 233 -46.48 45.07 49.37
C PRO A 233 -46.97 46.49 49.07
N LEU A 234 -46.96 46.93 47.81
CA LEU A 234 -47.50 48.24 47.41
C LEU A 234 -48.99 48.18 47.13
N LEU A 235 -49.45 47.10 46.47
CA LEU A 235 -50.81 46.98 45.97
C LEU A 235 -51.80 46.41 47.00
N GLU A 236 -51.30 45.80 48.06
CA GLU A 236 -52.08 45.35 49.21
C GLU A 236 -52.35 46.47 50.24
N GLN A 237 -51.73 47.63 50.09
CA GLN A 237 -51.98 48.78 50.97
C GLN A 237 -53.39 49.35 50.75
N ASP A 238 -53.97 49.90 51.81
CA ASP A 238 -55.24 50.61 51.70
C ASP A 238 -55.06 51.89 50.89
N ILE A 239 -55.92 52.06 49.88
CA ILE A 239 -56.00 53.30 49.12
C ILE A 239 -56.82 54.32 49.93
N PRO A 240 -56.37 55.58 50.06
CA PRO A 240 -57.16 56.63 50.70
C PRO A 240 -58.58 56.74 50.13
N GLU A 241 -59.56 56.95 51.01
CA GLU A 241 -60.98 56.99 50.67
C GLU A 241 -61.32 58.09 49.64
N GLU A 242 -60.53 59.18 49.61
CA GLU A 242 -60.64 60.26 48.64
C GLU A 242 -60.36 59.78 47.21
N ILE A 243 -59.35 58.91 47.05
CA ILE A 243 -58.94 58.34 45.77
C ILE A 243 -59.94 57.26 45.33
N LEU A 244 -60.48 56.47 46.27
CA LEU A 244 -61.52 55.48 45.97
C LEU A 244 -62.75 56.13 45.32
N LYS A 245 -63.13 57.34 45.75
CA LYS A 245 -64.27 58.09 45.19
C LYS A 245 -64.02 58.69 43.81
N GLU A 246 -62.76 58.76 43.36
CA GLU A 246 -62.41 59.43 42.12
C GLU A 246 -62.67 58.53 40.90
N LYS A 247 -63.86 58.70 40.30
CA LYS A 247 -64.32 57.89 39.16
C LYS A 247 -63.34 57.87 37.98
N ALA A 248 -62.62 58.96 37.73
CA ALA A 248 -61.70 59.08 36.60
C ALA A 248 -60.56 58.04 36.64
N ILE A 249 -60.07 57.70 37.83
CA ILE A 249 -59.00 56.70 38.02
C ILE A 249 -59.49 55.31 37.60
N TRP A 250 -60.68 54.93 38.06
CA TRP A 250 -61.27 53.62 37.76
C TRP A 250 -61.67 53.45 36.30
N GLU A 251 -62.18 54.50 35.66
CA GLU A 251 -62.45 54.47 34.22
C GLU A 251 -61.16 54.34 33.39
N LYS A 252 -60.05 54.93 33.86
CA LYS A 252 -58.75 54.79 33.20
C LYS A 252 -58.20 53.37 33.32
N LEU A 253 -58.31 52.77 34.50
CA LEU A 253 -57.93 51.36 34.73
C LEU A 253 -58.82 50.37 33.97
N ARG A 254 -60.06 50.73 33.65
CA ARG A 254 -60.95 49.90 32.82
C ARG A 254 -60.64 50.02 31.33
N LYS A 255 -60.07 51.15 30.90
CA LYS A 255 -59.71 51.45 29.51
C LYS A 255 -58.21 51.29 29.29
N VAL A 256 -57.70 50.10 29.57
CA VAL A 256 -56.32 49.76 29.22
C VAL A 256 -56.27 49.52 27.72
N ASP A 257 -55.35 50.18 27.04
CA ASP A 257 -55.09 49.96 25.61
C ASP A 257 -54.66 48.50 25.40
N ASN A 258 -55.20 47.82 24.39
CA ASN A 258 -54.89 46.43 24.02
C ASN A 258 -55.36 45.33 25.00
N LEU A 259 -56.07 45.66 26.10
CA LEU A 259 -56.69 44.67 26.99
C LEU A 259 -58.22 44.82 27.01
N VAL A 260 -58.93 43.82 26.49
CA VAL A 260 -60.40 43.80 26.50
C VAL A 260 -60.89 43.09 27.76
N LEU A 261 -61.18 43.88 28.80
CA LEU A 261 -61.80 43.35 30.02
C LEU A 261 -63.29 43.03 29.77
N PRO A 262 -63.80 41.88 30.25
CA PRO A 262 -65.22 41.59 30.24
C PRO A 262 -66.01 42.71 30.93
N SER A 263 -67.22 43.01 30.44
CA SER A 263 -68.10 44.00 31.08
C SER A 263 -68.46 43.65 32.53
N SER A 264 -68.33 42.37 32.89
CA SER A 264 -68.54 41.81 34.22
C SER A 264 -67.29 41.85 35.12
N PHE A 265 -66.15 42.36 34.65
CA PHE A 265 -64.91 42.40 35.45
C PHE A 265 -65.09 43.27 36.70
N PRO A 266 -64.92 42.71 37.92
CA PRO A 266 -65.27 43.38 39.18
C PRO A 266 -64.15 44.31 39.65
N LEU A 267 -63.89 45.39 38.90
CA LEU A 267 -62.98 46.45 39.32
C LEU A 267 -63.71 47.41 40.29
N ILE A 268 -63.52 47.19 41.59
CA ILE A 268 -64.25 47.89 42.65
C ILE A 268 -63.39 48.96 43.32
N PRO A 269 -63.94 50.17 43.55
CA PRO A 269 -63.29 51.21 44.34
C PRO A 269 -63.41 50.94 45.86
N SER A 270 -62.79 49.87 46.35
CA SER A 270 -62.84 49.43 47.75
C SER A 270 -61.48 48.93 48.24
N ASN A 271 -61.30 48.85 49.56
CA ASN A 271 -60.12 48.29 50.22
C ASN A 271 -60.35 46.86 50.77
N SER A 272 -61.45 46.21 50.39
CA SER A 272 -61.64 44.79 50.70
C SER A 272 -60.47 43.95 50.14
N SER A 273 -60.19 42.82 50.77
CA SER A 273 -59.14 41.90 50.30
C SER A 273 -59.39 41.46 48.85
N ALA A 274 -60.65 41.21 48.50
CA ALA A 274 -61.08 40.86 47.16
C ALA A 274 -60.84 42.00 46.15
N ALA A 275 -61.18 43.25 46.48
CA ALA A 275 -60.91 44.39 45.60
C ALA A 275 -59.41 44.65 45.40
N LYS A 276 -58.60 44.50 46.46
CA LYS A 276 -57.12 44.56 46.37
C LYS A 276 -56.57 43.48 45.45
N ALA A 277 -56.98 42.24 45.64
CA ALA A 277 -56.59 41.09 44.84
C ALA A 277 -56.89 41.30 43.34
N ILE A 278 -58.09 41.77 42.99
CA ILE A 278 -58.45 42.03 41.60
C ILE A 278 -57.65 43.18 40.98
N ARG A 279 -57.43 44.28 41.72
CA ARG A 279 -56.56 45.38 41.26
C ARG A 279 -55.13 44.92 41.06
N PHE A 280 -54.62 44.07 41.94
CA PHE A 280 -53.29 43.49 41.86
C PHE A 280 -53.12 42.64 40.59
N ALA A 281 -54.01 41.68 40.36
CA ALA A 281 -54.00 40.83 39.18
C ALA A 281 -54.11 41.66 37.88
N LEU A 282 -54.97 42.69 37.87
CA LEU A 282 -55.09 43.60 36.72
C LEU A 282 -53.77 44.34 36.44
N ILE A 283 -53.14 44.91 37.46
CA ILE A 283 -51.90 45.69 37.28
C ILE A 283 -50.75 44.80 36.80
N LEU A 284 -50.66 43.57 37.29
CA LEU A 284 -49.68 42.58 36.80
C LEU A 284 -49.94 42.20 35.34
N ALA A 285 -51.20 41.93 34.97
CA ALA A 285 -51.56 41.62 33.59
C ALA A 285 -51.15 42.74 32.63
N VAL A 286 -51.46 44.00 32.98
CA VAL A 286 -51.08 45.17 32.18
C VAL A 286 -49.55 45.30 32.08
N LEU A 287 -48.82 45.07 33.17
CA LEU A 287 -47.35 45.11 33.16
C LEU A 287 -46.76 44.10 32.18
N PHE A 288 -47.15 42.83 32.28
CA PHE A 288 -46.57 41.79 31.42
C PHE A 288 -47.01 41.93 29.96
N MET A 289 -48.19 42.49 29.70
CA MET A 289 -48.63 42.81 28.35
C MET A 289 -47.76 43.91 27.72
N GLU A 290 -47.44 44.96 28.48
CA GLU A 290 -46.50 46.01 28.03
C GLU A 290 -45.06 45.47 27.88
N ILE A 291 -44.61 44.57 28.77
CA ILE A 291 -43.31 43.89 28.63
C ILE A 291 -43.28 43.05 27.35
N ASN A 292 -44.29 42.23 27.08
CA ASN A 292 -44.33 41.43 25.86
C ASN A 292 -44.30 42.33 24.61
N GLN A 293 -45.10 43.39 24.59
CA GLN A 293 -45.21 44.26 23.44
C GLN A 293 -43.95 45.10 23.17
N ARG A 294 -43.22 45.51 24.21
CA ARG A 294 -42.12 46.50 24.10
C ARG A 294 -40.74 45.93 24.34
N ILE A 295 -40.63 44.93 25.21
CA ILE A 295 -39.37 44.34 25.63
C ILE A 295 -39.12 43.00 24.94
N PHE A 296 -40.12 42.13 24.83
CA PHE A 296 -39.94 40.81 24.22
C PHE A 296 -39.93 40.87 22.69
N ARG A 297 -39.04 41.68 22.11
CA ARG A 297 -38.92 41.90 20.66
C ARG A 297 -37.70 41.21 20.07
N PRO A 298 -37.73 40.84 18.79
CA PRO A 298 -36.54 40.29 18.11
C PRO A 298 -35.43 41.34 17.94
N SER A 299 -35.76 42.62 17.79
CA SER A 299 -34.82 43.76 17.68
C SER A 299 -35.50 45.05 18.12
N TYR A 300 -34.73 45.99 18.68
CA TYR A 300 -35.22 47.32 19.10
C TYR A 300 -34.91 48.42 18.07
N LEU A 301 -34.08 48.14 17.05
CA LEU A 301 -33.79 49.09 15.97
C LEU A 301 -35.00 49.37 15.08
N LEU A 302 -35.86 48.37 14.90
CA LEU A 302 -37.04 48.46 14.03
C LEU A 302 -38.26 48.79 14.88
N SER A 303 -38.82 49.99 14.67
CA SER A 303 -39.97 50.47 15.43
C SER A 303 -41.29 49.90 14.90
N GLU A 304 -42.06 49.30 15.81
CA GLU A 304 -43.53 49.10 15.80
C GLU A 304 -44.18 48.35 14.63
N SER A 305 -43.58 47.26 14.14
CA SER A 305 -44.38 46.29 13.37
C SER A 305 -44.24 44.88 13.92
N ASN A 306 -45.34 44.32 14.43
CA ASN A 306 -45.49 42.88 14.69
C ASN A 306 -45.09 42.04 13.46
N VAL A 307 -45.16 42.64 12.27
CA VAL A 307 -44.66 42.09 10.99
C VAL A 307 -43.26 41.49 11.09
N LEU A 308 -42.33 42.09 11.85
CA LEU A 308 -40.98 41.51 11.99
C LEU A 308 -41.01 40.25 12.87
N ARG A 309 -41.80 40.26 13.94
CA ARG A 309 -41.98 39.10 14.81
C ARG A 309 -42.62 37.94 14.01
N GLU A 310 -43.74 38.22 13.34
CA GLU A 310 -44.46 37.29 12.45
C GLU A 310 -43.55 36.75 11.33
N ALA A 311 -42.78 37.61 10.65
CA ALA A 311 -41.88 37.16 9.58
C ALA A 311 -40.72 36.29 10.10
N LEU A 312 -40.28 36.47 11.35
CA LEU A 312 -39.29 35.61 11.97
C LEU A 312 -39.92 34.31 12.51
N GLU A 313 -41.18 34.33 12.93
CA GLU A 313 -41.96 33.12 13.24
C GLU A 313 -42.13 32.25 11.99
N ASP A 314 -42.66 32.81 10.90
CA ASP A 314 -42.77 32.12 9.60
C ASP A 314 -41.43 31.57 9.10
N LEU A 315 -40.33 32.29 9.38
CA LEU A 315 -38.99 31.86 9.01
C LEU A 315 -38.50 30.70 9.88
N ALA A 316 -38.84 30.67 11.17
CA ALA A 316 -38.48 29.56 12.04
C ALA A 316 -39.18 28.26 11.63
N ASP A 317 -40.44 28.36 11.22
CA ASP A 317 -41.23 27.20 10.75
C ASP A 317 -40.61 26.53 9.52
N GLY A 318 -40.01 27.32 8.62
CA GLY A 318 -39.36 26.80 7.42
C GLY A 318 -37.87 26.52 7.59
N ASN A 319 -37.17 27.27 8.44
CA ASN A 319 -35.72 27.19 8.63
C ASN A 319 -35.26 27.93 9.92
N SER A 320 -35.28 27.22 11.05
CA SER A 320 -34.85 27.71 12.36
C SER A 320 -33.41 28.24 12.38
N GLU A 321 -32.47 27.59 11.69
CA GLU A 321 -31.08 28.06 11.60
C GLU A 321 -30.99 29.45 10.95
N LYS A 322 -31.74 29.67 9.85
CA LYS A 322 -31.77 30.94 9.14
C LYS A 322 -32.46 32.02 9.97
N GLU A 323 -33.55 31.70 10.68
CA GLU A 323 -34.16 32.62 11.66
C GLU A 323 -33.14 33.08 12.69
N SER A 324 -32.45 32.12 13.33
CA SER A 324 -31.53 32.41 14.42
C SER A 324 -30.36 33.28 13.95
N PHE A 325 -29.87 33.05 12.74
CA PHE A 325 -28.85 33.88 12.11
C PHE A 325 -29.38 35.29 11.82
N CYS A 326 -30.57 35.41 11.23
CA CYS A 326 -31.20 36.70 10.93
C CYS A 326 -31.43 37.53 12.20
N ARG A 327 -31.99 36.94 13.26
CA ARG A 327 -32.21 37.60 14.53
C ARG A 327 -30.90 38.08 15.17
N ARG A 328 -29.86 37.23 15.20
CA ARG A 328 -28.53 37.63 15.71
C ARG A 328 -27.83 38.67 14.86
N LEU A 329 -28.08 38.69 13.55
CA LEU A 329 -27.59 39.73 12.64
C LEU A 329 -28.31 41.05 12.89
N LEU A 330 -29.63 41.06 13.11
CA LEU A 330 -30.37 42.29 13.42
C LEU A 330 -29.81 42.98 14.66
N VAL A 331 -29.51 42.20 15.70
CA VAL A 331 -28.92 42.71 16.96
C VAL A 331 -27.49 43.22 16.78
N SER A 332 -26.73 42.75 15.78
CA SER A 332 -25.34 43.19 15.54
C SER A 332 -25.20 44.44 14.68
N ILE A 333 -26.27 44.89 14.01
CA ILE A 333 -26.22 46.03 13.06
C ILE A 333 -25.70 47.30 13.74
N ASP A 334 -26.29 47.66 14.88
CA ASP A 334 -25.88 48.83 15.67
C ASP A 334 -26.16 48.57 17.16
N PRO A 335 -25.20 47.95 17.89
CA PRO A 335 -25.38 47.59 19.29
C PRO A 335 -25.65 48.79 20.21
N ASP A 336 -25.09 49.96 19.89
CA ASP A 336 -25.26 51.18 20.69
C ASP A 336 -26.68 51.74 20.50
N ALA A 337 -27.19 51.75 19.26
CA ALA A 337 -28.57 52.16 18.99
C ALA A 337 -29.59 51.15 19.52
N GLU A 338 -29.34 49.84 19.41
CA GLU A 338 -30.15 48.78 20.07
C GLU A 338 -30.25 49.03 21.58
N GLN A 339 -29.11 49.24 22.26
CA GLN A 339 -29.10 49.49 23.70
C GLN A 339 -29.85 50.77 24.07
N LYS A 340 -29.67 51.85 23.29
CA LYS A 340 -30.37 53.12 23.52
C LYS A 340 -31.88 52.98 23.30
N ALA A 341 -32.30 52.26 22.26
CA ALA A 341 -33.70 51.98 21.98
C ALA A 341 -34.33 51.14 23.09
N LEU A 342 -33.65 50.11 23.58
CA LEU A 342 -34.09 49.32 24.73
C LEU A 342 -34.30 50.18 25.98
N GLN A 343 -33.38 51.09 26.30
CA GLN A 343 -33.57 51.99 27.45
C GLN A 343 -34.76 52.95 27.28
N ALA A 344 -35.06 53.36 26.05
CA ALA A 344 -36.24 54.15 25.74
C ALA A 344 -37.52 53.32 25.93
N GLU A 345 -37.56 52.06 25.50
CA GLU A 345 -38.70 51.15 25.71
C GLU A 345 -38.92 50.83 27.19
N ILE A 346 -37.86 50.57 27.96
CA ILE A 346 -37.95 50.41 29.42
C ILE A 346 -38.61 51.65 30.06
N SER A 347 -38.16 52.84 29.66
CA SER A 347 -38.73 54.10 30.16
C SER A 347 -40.18 54.27 29.73
N ALA A 348 -40.54 53.86 28.49
CA ALA A 348 -41.90 53.91 27.98
C ALA A 348 -42.84 53.00 28.79
N VAL A 349 -42.44 51.77 29.10
CA VAL A 349 -43.21 50.86 29.96
C VAL A 349 -43.46 51.49 31.34
N VAL A 350 -42.43 52.05 31.98
CA VAL A 350 -42.57 52.70 33.29
C VAL A 350 -43.56 53.88 33.23
N GLN A 351 -43.45 54.75 32.22
CA GLN A 351 -44.37 55.87 32.05
C GLN A 351 -45.80 55.42 31.76
N LYS A 352 -45.96 54.34 30.98
CA LYS A 352 -47.25 53.76 30.65
C LYS A 352 -47.93 53.16 31.89
N MET A 353 -47.19 52.39 32.68
CA MET A 353 -47.66 51.86 33.96
C MET A 353 -48.02 52.96 34.96
N LEU A 354 -47.20 54.01 35.07
CA LEU A 354 -47.53 55.17 35.89
C LEU A 354 -48.82 55.86 35.40
N SER A 355 -49.03 55.91 34.09
CA SER A 355 -50.27 56.47 33.55
C SER A 355 -51.50 55.66 33.99
N TYR A 356 -51.43 54.33 34.05
CA TYR A 356 -52.55 53.48 34.45
C TYR A 356 -52.78 53.45 35.96
N ALA A 357 -51.72 53.15 36.73
CA ALA A 357 -51.83 52.89 38.16
C ALA A 357 -51.45 54.08 39.04
N GLY A 358 -50.83 55.13 38.50
CA GLY A 358 -50.29 56.25 39.29
C GLY A 358 -51.33 56.96 40.15
N GLY A 359 -52.59 57.05 39.68
CA GLY A 359 -53.68 57.64 40.46
C GLY A 359 -53.98 56.91 41.77
N LEU A 360 -53.60 55.62 41.89
CA LEU A 360 -53.84 54.81 43.09
C LEU A 360 -52.88 55.13 44.25
N PHE A 361 -51.82 55.89 43.97
CA PHE A 361 -50.69 56.06 44.88
C PHE A 361 -50.47 57.53 45.25
N SER A 362 -50.01 57.78 46.47
CA SER A 362 -49.45 59.10 46.84
C SER A 362 -48.16 59.38 46.04
N ARG A 363 -47.73 60.64 45.96
CA ARG A 363 -46.53 61.01 45.18
C ARG A 363 -45.27 60.21 45.58
N ALA A 364 -45.05 59.97 46.88
CA ALA A 364 -43.91 59.17 47.34
C ALA A 364 -44.03 57.68 46.95
N GLN A 365 -45.25 57.13 46.97
CA GLN A 365 -45.53 55.77 46.51
C GLN A 365 -45.44 55.66 44.98
N GLN A 366 -45.76 56.71 44.22
CA GLN A 366 -45.59 56.74 42.76
C GLN A 366 -44.12 56.61 42.37
N ASP A 367 -43.21 57.31 43.05
CA ASP A 367 -41.77 57.21 42.79
C ASP A 367 -41.26 55.80 43.10
N LEU A 368 -41.69 55.22 44.23
CA LEU A 368 -41.36 53.85 44.61
C LEU A 368 -41.91 52.82 43.61
N PHE A 369 -43.16 52.98 43.18
CA PHE A 369 -43.79 52.15 42.16
C PHE A 369 -43.01 52.21 40.84
N CYS A 370 -42.69 53.41 40.35
CA CYS A 370 -41.88 53.58 39.14
C CYS A 370 -40.52 52.91 39.25
N SER A 371 -39.86 53.04 40.41
CA SER A 371 -38.58 52.39 40.66
C SER A 371 -38.69 50.86 40.59
N LYS A 372 -39.71 50.27 41.23
CA LYS A 372 -39.91 48.81 41.20
C LYS A 372 -40.26 48.30 39.81
N ILE A 373 -41.18 48.97 39.10
CA ILE A 373 -41.51 48.63 37.71
C ILE A 373 -40.25 48.70 36.85
N LYS A 374 -39.44 49.75 36.99
CA LYS A 374 -38.19 49.86 36.23
C LYS A 374 -37.26 48.68 36.46
N THR A 375 -37.08 48.26 37.72
CA THR A 375 -36.27 47.09 38.07
C THR A 375 -36.83 45.81 37.44
N LEU A 376 -38.14 45.56 37.51
CA LEU A 376 -38.76 44.37 36.92
C LEU A 376 -38.61 44.34 35.39
N VAL A 377 -38.82 45.48 34.73
CA VAL A 377 -38.67 45.60 33.28
C VAL A 377 -37.20 45.44 32.86
N GLN A 378 -36.25 45.86 33.69
CA GLN A 378 -34.81 45.60 33.48
C GLN A 378 -34.48 44.10 33.58
N ILE A 379 -35.03 43.38 34.56
CA ILE A 379 -34.86 41.92 34.68
C ILE A 379 -35.42 41.22 33.44
N ALA A 380 -36.61 41.64 32.97
CA ALA A 380 -37.22 41.11 31.76
C ALA A 380 -36.34 41.36 30.51
N ALA A 381 -35.76 42.56 30.40
CA ALA A 381 -34.86 42.92 29.31
C ALA A 381 -33.55 42.08 29.32
N GLU A 382 -32.96 41.84 30.48
CA GLU A 382 -31.76 41.01 30.62
C GLU A 382 -31.99 39.55 30.22
N LEU A 383 -33.13 38.98 30.64
CA LEU A 383 -33.60 37.68 30.16
C LEU A 383 -33.73 37.67 28.65
N TRP A 384 -34.48 38.64 28.10
CA TRP A 384 -34.79 38.66 26.68
C TRP A 384 -33.58 38.91 25.78
N LEU A 385 -32.59 39.69 26.22
CA LEU A 385 -31.32 39.85 25.50
C LEU A 385 -30.57 38.53 25.32
N SER A 386 -30.71 37.61 26.29
CA SER A 386 -30.14 36.27 26.20
C SER A 386 -30.90 35.42 25.18
N VAL A 387 -32.24 35.52 25.17
CA VAL A 387 -33.14 34.90 24.19
C VAL A 387 -32.89 35.44 22.78
N GLN A 388 -32.70 36.76 22.60
CA GLN A 388 -32.40 37.35 21.28
C GLN A 388 -31.11 36.80 20.65
N ARG A 389 -30.21 36.21 21.45
CA ARG A 389 -28.94 35.63 20.99
C ARG A 389 -28.95 34.11 20.92
N SER A 390 -30.03 33.44 21.33
CA SER A 390 -30.10 31.97 21.33
C SER A 390 -30.18 31.41 19.92
N GLN A 391 -29.78 30.15 19.76
CA GLN A 391 -29.92 29.40 18.51
C GLN A 391 -31.36 28.94 18.28
N THR A 392 -32.08 28.64 19.35
CA THR A 392 -33.50 28.33 19.36
C THR A 392 -34.34 29.60 19.40
N LYS A 393 -35.54 29.56 18.82
CA LYS A 393 -36.51 30.66 18.89
C LYS A 393 -37.47 30.41 20.04
N PHE A 394 -37.67 31.44 20.85
CA PHE A 394 -38.67 31.43 21.91
C PHE A 394 -39.62 32.60 21.68
N GLU A 395 -40.91 32.37 21.89
CA GLU A 395 -41.95 33.41 21.80
C GLU A 395 -42.78 33.43 23.07
N THR A 396 -43.35 34.60 23.36
CA THR A 396 -44.23 34.78 24.52
C THR A 396 -45.62 35.16 24.08
N ASP A 397 -46.59 34.37 24.52
CA ASP A 397 -47.96 34.47 24.06
C ASP A 397 -48.94 34.65 25.23
N PHE A 398 -49.95 35.48 24.98
CA PHE A 398 -51.10 35.65 25.86
C PHE A 398 -52.34 34.92 25.33
N GLU A 399 -52.25 34.26 24.17
CA GLU A 399 -53.37 33.57 23.54
C GLU A 399 -53.14 32.05 23.58
N PRO A 400 -54.19 31.26 23.82
CA PRO A 400 -54.07 29.82 23.87
C PRO A 400 -53.82 29.23 22.48
N PHE A 401 -52.86 28.29 22.38
CA PHE A 401 -52.59 27.53 21.15
C PHE A 401 -53.70 26.53 20.81
N ASP A 402 -54.33 25.94 21.83
CA ASP A 402 -55.55 25.14 21.70
C ASP A 402 -56.60 25.64 22.72
N PRO A 403 -57.73 26.21 22.27
CA PRO A 403 -58.79 26.68 23.15
C PRO A 403 -59.52 25.55 23.91
N GLU A 404 -59.33 24.29 23.50
CA GLU A 404 -59.87 23.11 24.20
C GLU A 404 -58.92 22.54 25.26
N ASP A 405 -57.64 22.93 25.24
CA ASP A 405 -56.70 22.55 26.28
C ASP A 405 -56.98 23.34 27.55
N ASN A 406 -57.18 22.63 28.67
CA ASN A 406 -57.56 23.20 29.95
C ASN A 406 -56.38 23.25 30.94
N ASP A 407 -55.16 22.97 30.47
CA ASP A 407 -53.93 22.86 31.24
C ASP A 407 -53.31 24.21 31.64
N TRP A 408 -54.13 25.19 32.03
CA TRP A 408 -53.69 26.52 32.46
C TRP A 408 -53.47 26.60 33.97
N ASP A 409 -52.51 27.42 34.40
CA ASP A 409 -52.25 27.63 35.82
C ASP A 409 -53.13 28.76 36.39
N LEU A 410 -53.57 28.59 37.63
CA LEU A 410 -54.38 29.57 38.33
C LEU A 410 -53.50 30.66 38.95
N PHE A 411 -53.92 31.91 38.81
CA PHE A 411 -53.27 33.03 39.48
C PHE A 411 -53.40 32.87 41.01
N SER A 412 -52.28 32.76 41.70
CA SER A 412 -52.25 32.55 43.15
C SER A 412 -52.25 33.89 43.89
N PHE A 413 -53.24 34.11 44.75
CA PHE A 413 -53.26 35.28 45.63
C PHE A 413 -52.46 35.03 46.91
N ALA A 414 -51.78 36.06 47.42
CA ALA A 414 -51.02 35.96 48.67
C ALA A 414 -51.95 35.54 49.83
N GLY A 415 -51.61 34.41 50.47
CA GLY A 415 -52.35 33.88 51.63
C GLY A 415 -53.53 32.95 51.29
N GLU A 416 -53.80 32.65 50.02
CA GLU A 416 -54.73 31.59 49.64
C GLU A 416 -54.04 30.21 49.78
N ASN A 417 -54.52 29.37 50.69
CA ASN A 417 -54.15 27.95 50.67
C ASN A 417 -54.76 27.32 49.41
N THR A 418 -53.92 26.80 48.53
CA THR A 418 -54.28 26.11 47.27
C THR A 418 -54.96 24.75 47.48
N VAL A 419 -55.80 24.62 48.50
CA VAL A 419 -56.70 23.47 48.61
C VAL A 419 -57.84 23.73 47.64
N SER A 420 -57.70 23.16 46.44
CA SER A 420 -58.75 23.11 45.43
C SER A 420 -60.06 22.69 46.09
N VAL A 421 -60.99 23.64 46.21
CA VAL A 421 -62.40 23.30 46.44
C VAL A 421 -62.81 22.56 45.16
N ALA A 422 -62.95 21.25 45.26
CA ALA A 422 -63.37 20.38 44.17
C ALA A 422 -64.82 20.73 43.76
N GLN A 423 -64.98 21.81 43.02
CA GLN A 423 -66.21 22.23 42.33
C GLN A 423 -65.77 22.92 41.04
N ASP A 424 -65.82 22.14 39.95
CA ASP A 424 -65.63 22.53 38.55
C ASP A 424 -64.50 23.52 38.24
N LEU A 425 -63.42 23.00 37.65
CA LEU A 425 -62.39 23.75 36.92
C LEU A 425 -62.97 24.57 35.72
N GLN A 426 -64.29 24.57 35.50
CA GLN A 426 -65.03 25.22 34.42
C GLN A 426 -65.41 26.69 34.71
N GLY A 427 -64.65 27.41 35.54
CA GLY A 427 -64.80 28.86 35.66
C GLY A 427 -64.55 29.55 34.31
N ILE A 428 -65.35 30.55 33.96
CA ILE A 428 -65.14 31.34 32.74
C ILE A 428 -63.80 32.08 32.88
N PHE A 429 -63.00 32.05 31.83
CA PHE A 429 -61.78 32.83 31.69
C PHE A 429 -62.08 34.33 31.87
N VAL A 430 -61.26 35.03 32.65
CA VAL A 430 -61.47 36.46 32.90
C VAL A 430 -60.28 37.33 32.49
N LEU A 431 -59.05 36.93 32.81
CA LEU A 431 -57.86 37.72 32.53
C LEU A 431 -56.59 36.84 32.52
N ASN A 432 -55.74 36.99 31.50
CA ASN A 432 -54.39 36.39 31.49
C ASN A 432 -53.45 37.33 32.25
N VAL A 433 -52.84 36.84 33.34
CA VAL A 433 -51.98 37.65 34.20
C VAL A 433 -50.52 37.53 33.79
N PHE A 434 -50.04 36.32 33.54
CA PHE A 434 -48.70 36.07 33.01
C PHE A 434 -48.78 35.30 31.68
N PRO A 435 -48.00 35.68 30.66
CA PRO A 435 -47.96 34.96 29.38
C PRO A 435 -47.27 33.61 29.55
N CYS A 436 -47.46 32.71 28.59
CA CYS A 436 -46.57 31.56 28.46
C CYS A 436 -45.32 31.94 27.66
N ILE A 437 -44.28 31.11 27.78
CA ILE A 437 -43.16 31.09 26.85
C ILE A 437 -43.14 29.75 26.14
N SER A 438 -43.00 29.79 24.81
CA SER A 438 -43.06 28.63 23.93
C SER A 438 -41.78 28.51 23.13
N LEU A 439 -41.34 27.28 22.90
CA LEU A 439 -40.31 26.96 21.91
C LEU A 439 -40.97 26.94 20.52
N VAL A 440 -40.35 27.60 19.54
CA VAL A 440 -40.81 27.59 18.14
C VAL A 440 -39.85 26.74 17.34
N GLU A 441 -40.27 25.55 16.95
CA GLU A 441 -39.47 24.58 16.19
C GLU A 441 -40.35 23.76 15.22
N ASP A 442 -39.86 23.54 14.00
CA ASP A 442 -40.48 22.66 12.99
C ASP A 442 -41.97 22.91 12.69
N GLY A 443 -42.43 24.16 12.76
CA GLY A 443 -43.82 24.55 12.50
C GLY A 443 -44.77 24.29 13.67
N GLY A 444 -44.23 24.00 14.86
CA GLY A 444 -44.94 23.86 16.12
C GLY A 444 -44.52 24.91 17.14
N HIS A 445 -45.44 25.22 18.06
CA HIS A 445 -45.15 25.96 19.28
C HIS A 445 -45.34 25.02 20.46
N ASP A 446 -44.24 24.65 21.10
CA ASP A 446 -44.25 23.80 22.29
C ASP A 446 -44.21 24.70 23.54
N PRO A 447 -45.33 24.81 24.30
CA PRO A 447 -45.37 25.66 25.48
C PRO A 447 -44.47 25.10 26.59
N LEU A 448 -43.47 25.88 27.00
CA LEU A 448 -42.55 25.53 28.10
C LEU A 448 -43.11 25.92 29.47
N THR A 449 -43.91 26.99 29.50
CA THR A 449 -44.69 27.40 30.67
C THR A 449 -46.17 27.50 30.35
N LYS A 450 -47.00 27.45 31.38
CA LYS A 450 -48.45 27.63 31.27
C LYS A 450 -48.79 29.11 31.40
N ILE A 451 -49.81 29.55 30.65
CA ILE A 451 -50.41 30.88 30.90
C ILE A 451 -51.04 30.85 32.30
N ILE A 452 -50.76 31.89 33.09
CA ILE A 452 -51.34 32.04 34.42
C ILE A 452 -52.56 32.94 34.33
N GLN A 453 -53.72 32.41 34.73
CA GLN A 453 -55.02 33.03 34.50
C GLN A 453 -55.75 33.36 35.80
N LEU A 454 -56.44 34.50 35.78
CA LEU A 454 -57.51 34.81 36.72
C LEU A 454 -58.83 34.24 36.15
N ARG A 455 -59.46 33.35 36.92
CA ARG A 455 -60.73 32.69 36.54
C ARG A 455 -61.88 33.13 37.44
N SER A 456 -63.09 33.10 36.88
CA SER A 456 -64.30 33.50 37.61
C SER A 456 -64.65 32.59 38.80
N SER A 457 -64.10 31.38 38.84
CA SER A 457 -64.29 30.41 39.93
C SER A 457 -63.44 30.68 41.16
N GLN A 458 -62.44 31.57 41.07
CA GLN A 458 -61.57 31.87 42.20
C GLN A 458 -62.32 32.63 43.30
N LYS A 459 -62.06 32.26 44.56
CA LYS A 459 -62.81 32.77 45.72
C LYS A 459 -62.76 34.30 45.80
N LEU A 460 -61.57 34.88 45.73
CA LEU A 460 -61.40 36.34 45.78
C LEU A 460 -62.03 37.06 44.59
N TYR A 461 -62.16 36.40 43.43
CA TYR A 461 -62.91 36.93 42.30
C TYR A 461 -64.41 36.95 42.57
N LEU A 462 -64.98 35.86 43.07
CA LEU A 462 -66.41 35.77 43.42
C LEU A 462 -66.78 36.77 44.51
N GLU A 463 -65.95 36.93 45.54
CA GLU A 463 -66.14 37.93 46.59
C GLU A 463 -66.17 39.36 46.03
N ALA A 464 -65.24 39.70 45.14
CA ALA A 464 -65.22 40.98 44.45
C ALA A 464 -66.49 41.15 43.59
N TYR A 465 -66.87 40.14 42.81
CA TYR A 465 -68.08 40.21 41.99
C TYR A 465 -69.35 40.45 42.80
N HIS A 466 -69.48 39.78 43.96
CA HIS A 466 -70.59 40.00 44.88
C HIS A 466 -70.59 41.42 45.45
N GLU A 467 -69.43 41.94 45.88
CA GLU A 467 -69.30 43.30 46.38
C GLU A 467 -69.66 44.34 45.30
N ALA A 468 -69.20 44.15 44.06
CA ALA A 468 -69.50 45.03 42.93
C ALA A 468 -71.02 45.11 42.68
N THR A 469 -71.70 43.96 42.75
CA THR A 469 -73.15 43.85 42.56
C THR A 469 -73.93 44.54 43.69
N GLN A 470 -73.47 44.42 44.94
CA GLN A 470 -74.08 45.10 46.09
C GLN A 470 -73.95 46.62 45.99
N ILE A 471 -72.78 47.13 45.62
CA ILE A 471 -72.54 48.58 45.43
C ILE A 471 -73.42 49.13 44.30
N ALA A 472 -73.55 48.41 43.18
CA ALA A 472 -74.42 48.80 42.09
C ALA A 472 -75.90 48.87 42.51
N THR A 473 -76.36 47.89 43.29
CA THR A 473 -77.75 47.81 43.78
C THR A 473 -78.09 48.94 44.77
N LEU A 474 -77.16 49.28 45.67
CA LEU A 474 -77.28 50.40 46.61
C LEU A 474 -77.31 51.77 45.89
N GLY A 475 -76.59 51.90 44.77
CA GLY A 475 -76.60 53.11 43.94
C GLY A 475 -77.93 53.36 43.23
N ILE A 476 -78.62 52.29 42.80
CA ILE A 476 -79.93 52.36 42.13
C ILE A 476 -81.01 52.75 43.13
N THR A 477 -81.07 52.08 44.29
CA THR A 477 -82.05 52.38 45.36
C THR A 477 -81.89 53.81 45.91
N ARG A 478 -80.66 54.34 45.97
CA ARG A 478 -80.42 55.74 46.34
C ARG A 478 -80.90 56.75 45.29
N ARG A 479 -80.73 56.47 43.98
CA ARG A 479 -81.27 57.34 42.92
C ARG A 479 -82.80 57.31 42.86
N GLU A 480 -83.40 56.15 43.07
CA GLU A 480 -84.87 56.01 43.08
C GLU A 480 -85.50 56.73 44.28
N SER A 481 -84.86 56.70 45.45
CA SER A 481 -85.29 57.46 46.63
C SER A 481 -85.05 58.98 46.48
N GLU A 482 -83.93 59.41 45.89
CA GLU A 482 -83.67 60.82 45.57
C GLU A 482 -84.60 61.36 44.46
N GLN A 483 -85.03 60.50 43.52
CA GLN A 483 -86.08 60.85 42.55
C GLN A 483 -87.46 60.89 43.20
N ALA A 484 -87.82 59.93 44.07
CA ALA A 484 -89.09 59.97 44.80
C ALA A 484 -89.23 61.23 45.68
N LEU A 485 -88.13 61.73 46.27
CA LEU A 485 -88.08 62.97 47.04
C LEU A 485 -88.09 64.26 46.19
N ARG A 486 -87.85 64.18 44.87
CA ARG A 486 -87.97 65.33 43.95
C ARG A 486 -89.35 65.47 43.30
N TRP A 487 -90.19 64.44 43.39
CA TRP A 487 -91.51 64.38 42.77
C TRP A 487 -92.67 64.34 43.78
N GLY A 488 -92.38 64.32 45.07
CA GLY A 488 -93.31 64.64 46.17
C GLY A 488 -92.98 65.99 46.76
#